data_AF-A0A3D5JHM9-F1
#
_entry.id   AF-A0A3D5JHM9-F1
#
_cell.length_a   1.000
_cell.length_b   1.000
_cell.length_c   1.000
_cell.angle_alpha   90.00
_cell.angle_beta   90.00
_cell.angle_gamma   90.00
#
_symmetry.space_group_name_H-M   'P 1'
#
loop_
_entity.id
_entity.type
_entity.pdbx_description
1 polymer ?
#
loop_
_entity_poly.entity_id
_entity_poly.type
_entity_poly.pdbx_seq_one_letter_code
_entity_poly.pdbx_strand_id
1 'polypeptide(L)'
;FLIATPVLFALGAAMVYYVVTPMAWNFFIGFEMAGTEGALAIEIEPRISEYLSLIMRLIFAFGLAFELPVVLLLMVRAGLVSPEGLAEKRKFAIVIAFVAAAILTPPDVVSQLLLALPIIALYEVSIIGARILVPKEANEAAD
;
A
#
# COMPACT_ATOMS: atom_id res chain seq x y z
N PHE A 1 0.19 -19.66 -6.28
CA PHE A 1 -0.49 -18.48 -6.82
C PHE A 1 -1.99 -18.51 -6.54
N LEU A 2 -2.75 -19.53 -6.97
CA LEU A 2 -4.20 -19.62 -6.71
C LEU A 2 -4.60 -19.51 -5.23
N ILE A 3 -3.83 -20.10 -4.31
CA ILE A 3 -4.05 -19.99 -2.85
C ILE A 3 -3.44 -18.69 -2.29
N ALA A 4 -2.35 -18.21 -2.89
CA ALA A 4 -1.63 -17.05 -2.40
C ALA A 4 -2.44 -15.75 -2.58
N THR A 5 -3.15 -15.60 -3.71
CA THR A 5 -4.04 -14.47 -4.01
C THR A 5 -5.09 -14.24 -2.92
N PRO A 6 -6.05 -15.15 -2.64
CA PRO A 6 -7.06 -14.91 -1.61
C PRO A 6 -6.46 -14.69 -0.21
N VAL A 7 -5.34 -15.33 0.11
CA VAL A 7 -4.64 -15.12 1.38
C VAL A 7 -4.02 -13.73 1.45
N LEU A 8 -3.35 -13.27 0.40
CA LEU A 8 -2.74 -11.94 0.33
C LEU A 8 -3.80 -10.85 0.30
N PHE A 9 -4.89 -11.03 -0.45
CA PHE A 9 -6.04 -10.12 -0.42
C PHE A 9 -6.63 -10.00 0.99
N ALA A 10 -6.84 -11.12 1.68
CA ALA A 10 -7.33 -11.14 3.05
C ALA A 10 -6.34 -10.47 4.03
N LEU A 11 -5.04 -10.69 3.84
CA LEU A 11 -3.98 -9.99 4.60
C LEU A 11 -3.98 -8.48 4.35
N GLY A 12 -4.22 -8.04 3.11
CA GLY A 12 -4.35 -6.64 2.76
C GLY A 12 -5.56 -5.99 3.42
N ALA A 13 -6.72 -6.66 3.38
CA ALA A 13 -7.91 -6.21 4.10
C ALA A 13 -7.68 -6.16 5.63
N ALA A 14 -7.01 -7.17 6.19
CA ALA A 14 -6.65 -7.20 7.60
C ALA A 14 -5.68 -6.07 7.97
N MET A 15 -4.68 -5.77 7.13
CA MET A 15 -3.76 -4.66 7.34
C MET A 15 -4.50 -3.32 7.39
N VAL A 16 -5.50 -3.11 6.54
CA VAL A 16 -6.29 -1.88 6.59
C VAL A 16 -7.00 -1.76 7.93
N TYR A 17 -7.70 -2.80 8.36
CA TYR A 17 -8.48 -2.76 9.60
C TYR A 17 -7.60 -2.63 10.86
N TYR A 18 -6.50 -3.38 10.93
CA TYR A 18 -5.66 -3.45 12.14
C TYR A 18 -4.51 -2.44 12.19
N VAL A 19 -4.07 -1.89 11.05
CA VAL A 19 -2.92 -0.99 10.98
C VAL A 19 -3.33 0.38 10.44
N VAL A 20 -3.95 0.43 9.26
CA VAL A 20 -4.24 1.71 8.59
C VAL A 20 -5.35 2.47 9.30
N THR A 21 -6.46 1.83 9.64
CA THR A 21 -7.60 2.45 10.34
C THR A 21 -7.22 3.05 11.70
N PRO A 22 -6.57 2.34 12.64
CA PRO A 22 -6.20 2.93 13.92
C PRO A 22 -5.18 4.05 13.77
N MET A 23 -4.27 3.95 12.80
CA MET A 23 -3.26 4.98 12.56
C MET A 23 -3.87 6.25 11.94
N ALA A 24 -4.81 6.09 11.00
CA ALA A 24 -5.61 7.19 10.48
C ALA A 24 -6.45 7.85 11.59
N TRP A 25 -7.04 7.06 12.50
CA TRP A 25 -7.81 7.61 13.62
C TRP A 25 -6.95 8.42 14.59
N ASN A 26 -5.74 7.94 14.92
CA ASN A 26 -4.78 8.72 15.72
C ASN A 26 -4.38 10.03 15.02
N PHE A 27 -4.26 10.02 13.69
CA PHE A 27 -4.00 11.24 12.91
C PHE A 27 -5.19 12.20 12.94
N PHE A 28 -6.42 11.70 12.76
CA PHE A 28 -7.63 12.53 12.83
C PHE A 28 -7.84 13.13 14.22
N ILE A 29 -7.71 12.35 15.30
CA ILE A 29 -7.75 12.88 16.68
C ILE A 29 -6.63 13.89 16.91
N GLY A 30 -5.46 13.71 16.29
CA GLY A 30 -4.36 14.68 16.37
C GLY A 30 -4.72 16.09 15.83
N PHE A 31 -5.78 16.22 15.03
CA PHE A 31 -6.32 17.51 14.61
C PHE A 31 -7.40 18.07 15.55
N GLU A 32 -7.91 17.28 16.49
CA GLU A 32 -8.71 17.83 17.57
C GLU A 32 -7.81 18.74 18.40
N MET A 33 -7.93 20.05 18.17
CA MET A 33 -7.42 21.03 19.12
C MET A 33 -8.33 20.98 20.34
N ALA A 34 -7.86 20.35 21.41
CA ALA A 34 -8.42 20.57 22.74
C ALA A 34 -8.44 22.09 22.98
N GLY A 35 -9.63 22.68 23.05
CA GLY A 35 -9.80 24.12 23.21
C GLY A 35 -8.98 24.60 24.41
N THR A 36 -7.97 25.43 24.17
CA THR A 36 -7.33 26.20 25.24
C THR A 36 -8.19 27.42 25.56
N GLU A 37 -8.14 27.88 26.81
CA GLU A 37 -9.00 28.94 27.36
C GLU A 37 -9.19 30.12 26.38
N GLY A 38 -10.36 30.18 25.74
CA GLY A 38 -10.76 31.26 24.81
C GLY A 38 -11.00 30.87 23.35
N ALA A 39 -10.65 29.65 22.92
CA ALA A 39 -10.95 29.15 21.57
C ALA A 39 -12.12 28.17 21.58
N LEU A 40 -13.05 28.32 20.61
CA LEU A 40 -14.17 27.38 20.41
C LEU A 40 -13.62 25.98 20.11
N ALA A 41 -14.10 24.98 20.84
CA ALA A 41 -13.77 23.58 20.58
C ALA A 41 -14.20 23.20 19.15
N ILE A 42 -13.25 22.76 18.34
CA ILE A 42 -13.53 22.14 17.03
C ILE A 42 -13.66 20.65 17.31
N GLU A 43 -14.88 20.18 17.56
CA GLU A 43 -15.15 18.75 17.62
C GLU A 43 -15.16 18.20 16.20
N ILE A 44 -14.37 17.15 15.96
CA ILE A 44 -14.45 16.40 14.72
C ILE A 44 -15.66 15.49 14.84
N GLU A 45 -16.72 15.78 14.10
CA GLU A 45 -17.89 14.91 13.94
C GLU A 45 -17.77 14.17 12.59
N PRO A 46 -16.95 13.10 12.49
CA PRO A 46 -16.80 12.40 11.23
C PRO A 46 -18.12 11.70 10.91
N ARG A 47 -18.70 12.02 9.76
CA ARG A 47 -19.93 11.38 9.31
C ARG A 47 -19.67 9.89 9.11
N ILE A 48 -20.53 9.04 9.66
CA ILE A 48 -20.44 7.57 9.49
C ILE A 48 -20.33 7.20 8.01
N SER A 49 -21.01 7.94 7.13
CA SER A 49 -20.93 7.76 5.67
C SER A 49 -19.52 7.98 5.10
N GLU A 50 -18.79 8.98 5.59
CA GLU A 50 -17.43 9.30 5.13
C GLU A 50 -16.43 8.28 5.65
N TYR A 51 -16.57 7.90 6.93
CA TYR A 51 -15.77 6.85 7.55
C TYR A 51 -15.92 5.51 6.82
N LEU A 52 -17.16 5.05 6.59
CA LEU A 52 -17.41 3.80 5.88
C LEU A 52 -16.93 3.88 4.43
N SER A 53 -17.09 5.03 3.75
CA SER A 53 -16.58 5.21 2.39
C SER A 53 -15.06 5.12 2.33
N LEU A 54 -14.36 5.77 3.27
CA LEU A 54 -12.90 5.73 3.37
C LEU A 54 -12.42 4.29 3.59
N ILE A 55 -12.96 3.59 4.59
CA ILE A 55 -12.55 2.22 4.89
C ILE A 55 -12.81 1.29 3.70
N MET A 56 -13.97 1.36 3.07
CA MET A 56 -14.28 0.53 1.90
C MET A 56 -13.31 0.77 0.75
N ARG A 57 -12.97 2.04 0.47
CA ARG A 57 -11.96 2.39 -0.56
C ARG A 57 -10.58 1.87 -0.20
N LEU A 58 -10.16 2.01 1.07
CA LEU A 58 -8.86 1.53 1.53
C LEU A 58 -8.76 0.01 1.47
N ILE A 59 -9.78 -0.72 1.94
CA ILE A 59 -9.83 -2.19 1.87
C ILE A 59 -9.68 -2.64 0.42
N PHE A 60 -10.40 -2.03 -0.50
CA PHE A 60 -10.32 -2.38 -1.91
C PHE A 60 -8.93 -2.08 -2.50
N ALA A 61 -8.40 -0.89 -2.24
CA ALA A 61 -7.10 -0.48 -2.76
C ALA A 61 -5.92 -1.29 -2.20
N PHE A 62 -5.90 -1.53 -0.88
CA PHE A 62 -4.86 -2.36 -0.26
C PHE A 62 -5.03 -3.83 -0.61
N GLY A 63 -6.26 -4.35 -0.68
CA GLY A 63 -6.52 -5.70 -1.16
C GLY A 63 -5.92 -5.91 -2.56
N LEU A 64 -6.13 -4.95 -3.47
CA LEU A 64 -5.51 -4.99 -4.80
C LEU A 64 -3.99 -4.77 -4.77
N ALA A 65 -3.48 -3.87 -3.93
CA ALA A 65 -2.04 -3.64 -3.79
C ALA A 65 -1.31 -4.88 -3.27
N PHE A 66 -1.95 -5.68 -2.41
CA PHE A 66 -1.41 -6.94 -1.91
C PHE A 66 -1.36 -8.06 -2.97
N GLU A 67 -1.97 -7.87 -4.13
CA GLU A 67 -1.78 -8.75 -5.29
C GLU A 67 -0.52 -8.40 -6.10
N LEU A 68 0.09 -7.22 -5.89
CA LEU A 68 1.32 -6.83 -6.59
C LEU A 68 2.42 -7.90 -6.48
N PRO A 69 2.73 -8.48 -5.30
CA PRO A 69 3.71 -9.56 -5.21
C PRO A 69 3.37 -10.77 -6.06
N VAL A 70 2.10 -11.20 -6.10
CA VAL A 70 1.69 -12.35 -6.90
C VAL A 70 1.88 -12.05 -8.38
N VAL A 71 1.42 -10.89 -8.84
CA VAL A 71 1.48 -10.49 -10.25
C VAL A 71 2.94 -10.34 -10.70
N LEU A 72 3.78 -9.67 -9.92
CA LEU A 72 5.19 -9.47 -10.25
C LEU A 72 5.97 -10.79 -10.28
N LEU A 73 5.75 -11.67 -9.29
CA LEU A 73 6.40 -12.99 -9.26
C LEU A 73 5.95 -13.88 -10.43
N LEU A 74 4.68 -13.80 -10.83
CA LEU A 74 4.17 -14.50 -12.01
C LEU A 74 4.80 -13.99 -13.30
N MET A 75 4.93 -12.67 -13.46
CA MET A 75 5.57 -12.08 -14.64
C MET A 75 7.04 -12.47 -14.75
N VAL A 76 7.76 -12.51 -13.61
CA VAL A 76 9.14 -12.99 -13.56
C VAL A 76 9.22 -14.48 -13.91
N ARG A 77 8.33 -15.31 -13.35
CA ARG A 77 8.26 -16.74 -13.67
C ARG A 77 7.94 -16.99 -15.15
N ALA A 78 7.15 -16.13 -15.78
CA ALA A 78 6.80 -16.20 -17.19
C ALA A 78 7.91 -15.67 -18.12
N GLY A 79 9.01 -15.14 -17.58
CA GLY A 79 10.09 -14.53 -18.36
C GLY A 79 9.73 -13.18 -19.00
N LEU A 80 8.63 -12.55 -18.58
CA LEU A 80 8.20 -11.24 -19.12
C LEU A 80 9.00 -10.08 -18.53
N VAL A 81 9.54 -10.26 -17.32
CA VAL A 81 10.28 -9.22 -16.58
C VAL A 81 11.39 -9.88 -15.78
N SER A 82 12.57 -9.26 -15.71
CA SER A 82 13.67 -9.71 -14.84
C SER A 82 13.63 -9.05 -13.46
N PRO A 83 14.15 -9.70 -12.39
CA PRO A 83 14.34 -9.07 -11.09
C PRO A 83 15.18 -7.79 -11.16
N GLU A 84 16.16 -7.73 -12.06
CA GLU A 84 16.99 -6.56 -12.35
C GLU A 84 16.15 -5.42 -12.96
N GLY A 85 15.31 -5.74 -13.95
CA GLY A 85 14.42 -4.76 -14.57
C GLY A 85 13.38 -4.20 -13.60
N LEU A 86 12.89 -5.00 -12.64
CA LEU A 86 12.07 -4.51 -11.53
C LEU A 86 12.88 -3.58 -10.61
N ALA A 87 14.13 -3.94 -10.30
CA ALA A 87 14.98 -3.10 -9.48
C ALA A 87 15.32 -1.75 -10.13
N GLU A 88 15.52 -1.69 -11.45
CA GLU A 88 15.73 -0.42 -12.17
C GLU A 88 14.50 0.49 -12.15
N LYS A 89 13.29 -0.11 -12.12
CA LYS A 89 12.02 0.62 -12.13
C LYS A 89 11.49 1.00 -10.74
N ARG A 90 12.29 0.87 -9.67
CA ARG A 90 11.94 1.30 -8.30
C ARG A 90 11.37 2.72 -8.23
N LYS A 91 12.02 3.67 -8.92
CA LYS A 91 11.56 5.07 -8.97
C LYS A 91 10.14 5.21 -9.53
N PHE A 92 9.76 4.39 -10.51
CA PHE A 92 8.41 4.41 -11.07
C PHE A 92 7.40 3.79 -10.11
N ALA A 93 7.75 2.67 -9.47
CA ALA A 93 6.89 2.05 -8.47
C ALA A 93 6.61 3.00 -7.28
N ILE A 94 7.62 3.75 -6.83
CA ILE A 94 7.46 4.77 -5.79
C ILE A 94 6.47 5.85 -6.23
N VAL A 95 6.65 6.42 -7.44
CA VAL A 95 5.72 7.44 -7.95
C VAL A 95 4.29 6.91 -8.06
N ILE A 96 4.11 5.70 -8.59
CA ILE A 96 2.79 5.06 -8.70
C ILE A 96 2.16 4.87 -7.32
N ALA A 97 2.94 4.43 -6.31
CA ALA A 97 2.46 4.28 -4.94
C ALA A 97 2.01 5.61 -4.34
N PHE A 98 2.77 6.68 -4.55
CA PHE A 98 2.39 8.02 -4.09
C PHE A 98 1.17 8.59 -4.81
N VAL A 99 1.02 8.33 -6.12
CA VAL A 99 -0.16 8.73 -6.89
C VAL A 99 -1.39 7.96 -6.43
N ALA A 100 -1.28 6.64 -6.22
CA ALA A 100 -2.36 5.84 -5.68
C ALA A 100 -2.76 6.32 -4.29
N ALA A 101 -1.79 6.57 -3.41
CA ALA A 101 -2.04 7.13 -2.08
C ALA A 101 -2.77 8.48 -2.17
N ALA A 102 -2.32 9.41 -3.03
CA ALA A 102 -2.95 10.72 -3.20
C ALA A 102 -4.41 10.66 -3.72
N ILE A 103 -4.76 9.63 -4.48
CA ILE A 103 -6.14 9.40 -4.94
C ILE A 103 -7.02 8.85 -3.82
N LEU A 104 -6.43 8.06 -2.92
CA LEU A 104 -7.14 7.33 -1.87
C LEU A 104 -7.29 8.13 -0.59
N THR A 105 -6.31 8.95 -0.26
CA THR A 105 -6.32 9.80 0.94
C THR A 105 -6.83 11.19 0.60
N PRO A 106 -7.27 11.96 1.61
CA PRO A 106 -7.30 13.41 1.51
C PRO A 106 -5.95 13.98 1.07
N PRO A 107 -5.90 15.24 0.61
CA PRO A 107 -4.66 15.91 0.19
C PRO A 107 -3.80 16.30 1.41
N ASP A 108 -3.37 15.30 2.18
CA ASP A 108 -2.53 15.45 3.37
C ASP A 108 -1.28 14.56 3.26
N VAL A 109 -0.12 15.13 3.58
CA VAL A 109 1.18 14.47 3.34
C VAL A 109 1.39 13.26 4.26
N VAL A 110 0.87 13.32 5.49
CA VAL A 110 1.08 12.27 6.50
C VAL A 110 0.34 11.00 6.12
N SER A 111 -0.97 11.09 5.82
CA SER A 111 -1.76 9.94 5.36
C SER A 111 -1.27 9.44 4.01
N GLN A 112 -0.86 10.33 3.11
CA GLN A 112 -0.30 9.90 1.83
C GLN A 112 0.97 9.05 2.02
N LEU A 113 1.89 9.46 2.90
CA LEU A 113 3.07 8.67 3.26
C LEU A 113 2.69 7.35 3.94
N LEU A 114 1.70 7.40 4.83
CA LEU A 114 1.17 6.25 5.56
C LEU A 114 0.71 5.13 4.64
N LEU A 115 0.09 5.49 3.52
CA LEU A 115 -0.41 4.56 2.53
C LEU A 115 0.65 4.15 1.50
N ALA A 116 1.49 5.09 1.07
CA ALA A 116 2.52 4.82 0.07
C ALA A 116 3.59 3.84 0.59
N LEU A 117 3.99 3.97 1.87
CA LEU A 117 5.03 3.13 2.47
C LEU A 117 4.72 1.62 2.42
N PRO A 118 3.54 1.14 2.84
CA PRO A 118 3.12 -0.25 2.67
C PRO A 118 3.21 -0.76 1.23
N ILE A 119 2.75 0.04 0.26
CA ILE A 119 2.75 -0.35 -1.16
C ILE A 119 4.19 -0.48 -1.68
N ILE A 120 5.06 0.46 -1.30
CA ILE A 120 6.49 0.41 -1.64
C ILE A 120 7.15 -0.81 -0.99
N ALA A 121 6.83 -1.12 0.26
CA ALA A 121 7.35 -2.29 0.95
C ALA A 121 6.92 -3.60 0.27
N LEU A 122 5.67 -3.70 -0.18
CA LEU A 122 5.19 -4.86 -0.96
C LEU A 122 5.96 -5.01 -2.27
N TYR A 123 6.23 -3.89 -2.96
CA TYR A 123 7.05 -3.90 -4.18
C TYR A 123 8.46 -4.43 -3.90
N GLU A 124 9.07 -4.03 -2.79
CA GLU A 124 10.39 -4.50 -2.39
C GLU A 124 10.42 -6.00 -2.09
N VAL A 125 9.43 -6.47 -1.32
CA VAL A 125 9.25 -7.91 -1.03
C VAL A 125 9.09 -8.71 -2.32
N SER A 126 8.40 -8.13 -3.32
CA SER A 126 8.23 -8.74 -4.63
C SER A 126 9.55 -8.91 -5.38
N ILE A 127 10.42 -7.89 -5.35
CA ILE A 127 11.75 -7.94 -5.98
C ILE A 127 12.62 -9.00 -5.28
N ILE A 128 12.60 -9.04 -3.95
CA ILE A 128 13.36 -10.04 -3.18
C ILE A 128 12.87 -11.45 -3.53
N GLY A 129 11.55 -11.68 -3.54
CA GLY A 129 10.98 -12.96 -3.94
C GLY A 129 11.33 -13.34 -5.38
N ALA A 130 11.37 -12.36 -6.30
CA ALA A 130 11.75 -12.58 -7.69
C ALA A 130 13.20 -13.06 -7.84
N ARG A 131 14.13 -12.48 -7.08
CA ARG A 131 15.55 -12.91 -7.06
C ARG A 131 15.76 -14.30 -6.48
N ILE A 132 14.92 -14.70 -5.51
CA ILE A 132 14.97 -16.06 -4.95
C ILE A 132 14.40 -17.06 -5.97
N LEU A 133 13.37 -16.67 -6.72
CA LEU A 133 12.71 -17.52 -7.72
C LEU A 133 13.58 -17.74 -8.97
N VAL A 134 14.31 -16.72 -9.42
CA VAL A 134 15.23 -16.80 -10.56
C VAL A 134 16.64 -16.45 -10.08
N PRO A 135 17.47 -17.46 -9.77
CA PRO A 135 18.86 -17.24 -9.37
C PRO A 135 19.63 -16.56 -10.50
N LYS A 136 20.54 -15.64 -10.14
CA LYS A 136 21.27 -14.75 -11.05
C LYS A 136 21.98 -15.46 -12.22
N GLU A 137 22.41 -16.71 -12.02
CA GLU A 137 23.06 -17.54 -13.04
C GLU A 137 22.12 -17.94 -14.20
N ALA A 138 20.80 -17.95 -13.98
CA ALA A 138 19.82 -18.30 -15.01
C ALA A 138 19.42 -17.11 -15.90
N ASN A 139 19.59 -15.87 -15.42
CA ASN A 139 19.33 -14.67 -16.23
C ASN A 139 20.45 -14.37 -17.23
N GLU A 140 21.71 -14.70 -16.90
CA GLU A 140 22.84 -14.54 -17.83
C GLU A 140 22.85 -15.56 -18.99
N ALA A 141 22.04 -16.63 -18.89
CA ALA A 141 21.91 -17.63 -19.95
C ALA A 141 20.71 -17.39 -20.90
N ALA A 142 19.88 -16.37 -20.62
CA ALA A 142 18.67 -16.05 -21.38
C ALA A 142 18.79 -14.75 -22.22
N ASP A 143 19.87 -13.98 -22.04
CA ASP A 143 20.31 -12.87 -22.92
C ASP A 143 21.35 -13.36 -23.95
#